data_AF-A0A4P9Y831-F1
#
_entry.id   AF-A0A4P9Y831-F1
#
_cell.length_a   1.000
_cell.length_b   1.000
_cell.length_c   1.000
_cell.angle_alpha   90.00
_cell.angle_beta   90.00
_cell.angle_gamma   90.00
#
_symmetry.space_group_name_H-M   'P 1'
#
loop_
_entity.id
_entity.type
_entity.pdbx_description
1 polymer ?
#
loop_
_entity_poly.entity_id
_entity_poly.type
_entity_poly.pdbx_seq_one_letter_code
_entity_poly.pdbx_strand_id
1 'polypeptide(L)'
;LKQLQDLEGKAIKAAENNDLDTALHHCDQAISLEPTYASAYNNKAQILRMSKKSKIALDSLNLAIQHAHGDKRILRQAYTQRAILRKEMGDQEGSASDFEMGAKYGHTLAKAAATAENPYAKMCHAMVMESLRNEGAI
;
A
#
# COMPACT_ATOMS: atom_id res chain seq x y z
N LEU A 1 -17.06 12.83 -12.73
CA LEU A 1 -17.16 11.67 -11.80
C LEU A 1 -17.44 10.35 -12.53
N LYS A 2 -18.60 10.15 -13.19
CA LYS A 2 -18.93 8.86 -13.86
C LYS A 2 -17.87 8.39 -14.86
N GLN A 3 -17.31 9.30 -15.65
CA GLN A 3 -16.23 8.98 -16.61
C GLN A 3 -14.92 8.55 -15.92
N LEU A 4 -14.55 9.18 -14.80
CA LEU A 4 -13.34 8.83 -14.05
C LEU A 4 -13.48 7.43 -13.41
N GLN A 5 -14.67 7.14 -12.86
CA GLN A 5 -14.99 5.83 -12.30
C GLN A 5 -15.02 4.72 -13.37
N ASP A 6 -15.48 5.02 -14.58
CA ASP A 6 -15.43 4.09 -15.71
C ASP A 6 -13.98 3.79 -16.14
N LEU A 7 -13.14 4.82 -16.26
CA LEU A 7 -11.71 4.65 -16.56
C LEU A 7 -11.00 3.84 -15.47
N GLU A 8 -11.31 4.10 -14.20
CA GLU A 8 -10.82 3.34 -13.07
C GLU A 8 -11.24 1.87 -13.14
N GLY A 9 -12.52 1.59 -13.38
CA GLY A 9 -13.02 0.23 -13.53
C GLY A 9 -12.36 -0.51 -14.70
N LYS A 10 -12.13 0.17 -15.84
CA LYS A 10 -11.40 -0.38 -16.98
C LYS A 10 -9.94 -0.67 -16.65
N ALA A 11 -9.27 0.22 -15.93
CA ALA A 11 -7.89 0.03 -15.49
C ALA A 11 -7.76 -1.21 -14.59
N ILE A 12 -8.65 -1.37 -13.61
CA ILE A 12 -8.67 -2.52 -12.70
C ILE A 12 -8.89 -3.82 -13.49
N LYS A 13 -9.91 -3.85 -14.36
CA LYS A 13 -10.22 -5.02 -15.17
C LYS A 13 -9.07 -5.42 -16.12
N ALA A 14 -8.39 -4.44 -16.71
CA ALA A 14 -7.21 -4.68 -17.54
C ALA A 14 -6.06 -5.27 -16.70
N ALA A 15 -5.82 -4.73 -15.51
CA ALA A 15 -4.79 -5.25 -14.59
C ALA A 15 -5.09 -6.68 -14.12
N GLU A 16 -6.35 -7.01 -13.84
CA GLU A 16 -6.80 -8.37 -13.49
C GLU A 16 -6.55 -9.37 -14.63
N ASN A 17 -6.65 -8.92 -15.88
CA ASN A 17 -6.32 -9.70 -17.07
C ASN A 17 -4.81 -9.71 -17.39
N ASN A 18 -3.97 -9.18 -16.50
CA ASN A 18 -2.52 -9.03 -16.67
C ASN A 18 -2.11 -8.13 -17.86
N ASP A 19 -3.05 -7.34 -18.39
CA ASP A 19 -2.77 -6.32 -19.41
C ASP A 19 -2.40 -4.99 -18.71
N LEU A 20 -1.15 -4.94 -18.25
CA LEU A 20 -0.64 -3.83 -17.44
C LEU A 20 -0.50 -2.54 -18.26
N ASP A 21 -0.22 -2.62 -19.55
CA ASP A 21 -0.05 -1.45 -20.41
C ASP A 21 -1.40 -0.74 -20.66
N THR A 22 -2.45 -1.50 -20.98
CA THR A 22 -3.81 -0.94 -21.09
C THR A 22 -4.30 -0.39 -19.75
N ALA A 23 -3.98 -1.07 -18.65
CA ALA A 23 -4.34 -0.60 -17.31
C ALA A 23 -3.70 0.75 -16.98
N LEU A 24 -2.39 0.90 -17.25
CA LEU A 24 -1.68 2.18 -17.08
C LEU A 24 -2.26 3.27 -17.96
N HIS A 25 -2.55 2.96 -19.22
CA HIS A 25 -3.15 3.93 -20.14
C HIS A 25 -4.48 4.48 -19.60
N HIS A 26 -5.36 3.63 -19.06
CA HIS A 26 -6.61 4.09 -18.46
C HIS A 26 -6.40 4.93 -17.19
N CYS A 27 -5.43 4.58 -16.34
CA CYS A 27 -5.05 5.42 -15.20
C CYS A 27 -4.53 6.80 -15.67
N ASP A 28 -3.68 6.84 -16.68
CA ASP A 28 -3.11 8.08 -17.23
C ASP A 28 -4.18 8.96 -17.87
N GLN A 29 -5.16 8.37 -18.54
CA GLN A 29 -6.34 9.09 -19.02
C GLN A 29 -7.14 9.70 -17.87
N ALA A 30 -7.38 8.95 -16.79
CA ALA A 30 -8.10 9.46 -15.62
C ALA A 30 -7.35 10.62 -14.95
N ILE A 31 -6.02 10.51 -14.82
CA ILE A 31 -5.15 11.57 -14.29
C ILE A 31 -5.13 12.80 -15.19
N SER A 32 -5.11 12.61 -16.52
CA SER A 32 -5.13 13.72 -17.47
C SER A 32 -6.45 14.50 -17.43
N LEU A 33 -7.56 13.81 -17.18
CA LEU A 33 -8.88 14.44 -17.02
C LEU A 33 -9.04 15.13 -15.67
N GLU A 34 -8.49 14.54 -14.61
CA GLU A 34 -8.53 15.11 -13.26
C GLU A 34 -7.20 14.86 -12.54
N PRO A 35 -6.26 15.82 -12.58
CA PRO A 35 -4.93 15.68 -11.99
C PRO A 35 -4.94 15.47 -10.48
N THR A 36 -6.05 15.76 -9.79
CA THR A 36 -6.22 15.52 -8.35
C THR A 36 -6.98 14.23 -8.03
N TYR A 37 -7.21 13.35 -9.02
CA TYR A 37 -7.93 12.10 -8.80
C TYR A 37 -7.05 11.04 -8.12
N ALA A 38 -7.00 11.11 -6.78
CA ALA A 38 -6.12 10.29 -5.95
C ALA A 38 -6.26 8.77 -6.16
N SER A 39 -7.47 8.28 -6.48
CA SER A 39 -7.70 6.85 -6.72
C SER A 39 -6.92 6.34 -7.95
N ALA A 40 -6.84 7.15 -9.02
CA ALA A 40 -6.10 6.76 -10.21
C ALA A 40 -4.59 6.63 -9.94
N TYR A 41 -4.01 7.50 -9.11
CA TYR A 41 -2.61 7.36 -8.69
C TYR A 41 -2.37 6.11 -7.83
N ASN A 42 -3.30 5.78 -6.93
CA ASN A 42 -3.23 4.58 -6.10
C ASN A 42 -3.28 3.29 -6.94
N ASN A 43 -4.17 3.24 -7.95
CA ASN A 43 -4.28 2.12 -8.88
C ASN A 43 -3.06 2.04 -9.82
N LYS A 44 -2.61 3.19 -10.35
CA LYS A 44 -1.38 3.29 -11.17
C LYS A 44 -0.18 2.73 -10.42
N ALA A 45 -0.03 3.05 -9.14
CA ALA A 45 1.06 2.53 -8.31
C ALA A 45 1.01 1.00 -8.16
N GLN A 46 -0.18 0.43 -7.93
CA GLN A 46 -0.36 -1.02 -7.84
C GLN A 46 0.09 -1.71 -9.16
N ILE A 47 -0.34 -1.17 -10.30
CA ILE A 47 0.03 -1.69 -11.62
C ILE A 47 1.54 -1.56 -11.85
N LEU A 48 2.14 -0.41 -11.54
CA LEU A 48 3.58 -0.19 -11.66
C LEU A 48 4.40 -1.12 -10.74
N ARG A 49 3.91 -1.44 -9.54
CA ARG A 49 4.53 -2.44 -8.66
C ARG A 49 4.52 -3.82 -9.32
N MET A 50 3.40 -4.23 -9.91
CA MET A 50 3.31 -5.48 -10.67
C MET A 50 4.28 -5.51 -11.87
N SER A 51 4.51 -4.36 -12.51
CA SER A 51 5.52 -4.19 -13.57
C SER A 51 6.97 -4.03 -13.06
N LYS A 52 7.25 -4.21 -11.76
CA LYS A 52 8.56 -4.00 -11.12
C LYS A 52 9.15 -2.59 -11.27
N LYS A 53 8.31 -1.59 -11.53
CA LYS A 53 8.70 -0.17 -11.66
C LYS A 53 8.58 0.55 -10.31
N SER A 54 9.25 0.03 -9.29
CA SER A 54 9.04 0.41 -7.88
C SER A 54 9.27 1.89 -7.58
N LYS A 55 10.26 2.55 -8.20
CA LYS A 55 10.49 3.99 -8.00
C LYS A 55 9.30 4.84 -8.47
N ILE A 56 8.79 4.56 -9.66
CA ILE A 56 7.65 5.29 -10.25
C ILE A 56 6.35 4.99 -9.48
N ALA A 57 6.21 3.76 -8.99
CA ALA A 57 5.10 3.39 -8.11
C ALA A 57 5.12 4.20 -6.80
N LEU A 58 6.30 4.41 -6.21
CA LEU A 58 6.46 5.21 -5.00
C LEU A 58 6.03 6.67 -5.20
N ASP A 59 6.45 7.28 -6.31
CA ASP A 59 6.06 8.66 -6.67
C ASP A 59 4.54 8.76 -6.85
N SER A 60 3.94 7.76 -7.50
CA SER A 60 2.49 7.69 -7.68
C SER A 60 1.75 7.60 -6.34
N LEU A 61 2.27 6.82 -5.37
CA LEU A 61 1.67 6.74 -4.02
C LEU A 61 1.80 8.05 -3.23
N ASN A 62 2.90 8.77 -3.41
CA ASN A 62 3.06 10.10 -2.80
C ASN A 62 1.99 11.06 -3.31
N LEU A 63 1.76 11.09 -4.63
CA LEU A 63 0.69 11.88 -5.25
C LEU A 63 -0.71 11.43 -4.80
N ALA A 64 -0.96 10.12 -4.71
CA ALA A 64 -2.22 9.59 -4.21
C ALA A 64 -2.53 10.11 -2.78
N ILE A 65 -1.53 10.09 -1.89
CA ILE A 65 -1.68 10.58 -0.52
C ILE A 65 -1.89 12.11 -0.49
N GLN A 66 -1.12 12.85 -1.29
CA GLN A 66 -1.24 14.31 -1.39
C GLN A 66 -2.64 14.75 -1.86
N HIS A 67 -3.20 14.04 -2.85
CA HIS A 67 -4.50 14.36 -3.45
C HIS A 67 -5.69 13.69 -2.77
N ALA A 68 -5.48 12.83 -1.77
CA ALA A 68 -6.59 12.14 -1.11
C ALA A 68 -7.49 13.10 -0.29
N HIS A 69 -7.05 14.31 0.04
CA HIS A 69 -7.82 15.34 0.75
C HIS A 69 -8.58 14.82 2.00
N GLY A 70 -8.00 13.86 2.73
CA GLY A 70 -8.60 13.27 3.92
C GLY A 70 -9.51 12.06 3.66
N ASP A 71 -9.65 11.60 2.42
CA ASP A 71 -10.36 10.36 2.09
C ASP A 71 -9.65 9.15 2.73
N LYS A 72 -10.22 8.69 3.85
CA LYS A 72 -9.69 7.58 4.63
C LYS A 72 -9.58 6.28 3.83
N ARG A 73 -10.44 6.06 2.82
CA ARG A 73 -10.41 4.84 2.00
C ARG A 73 -9.21 4.83 1.07
N ILE A 74 -8.87 5.98 0.49
CA ILE A 74 -7.68 6.11 -0.36
C ILE A 74 -6.44 6.11 0.52
N LEU A 75 -6.42 6.91 1.59
CA LEU A 75 -5.27 7.01 2.49
C LEU A 75 -4.87 5.65 3.07
N ARG A 76 -5.83 4.87 3.61
CA ARG A 76 -5.52 3.54 4.17
C ARG A 76 -4.88 2.60 3.14
N GLN A 77 -5.31 2.67 1.88
CA GLN A 77 -4.76 1.83 0.81
C GLN A 77 -3.39 2.34 0.37
N ALA A 78 -3.26 3.63 0.09
CA ALA A 78 -2.03 4.23 -0.42
C ALA A 78 -0.88 4.09 0.59
N TYR A 79 -1.12 4.36 1.88
CA TYR A 79 -0.11 4.13 2.92
C TYR A 79 0.29 2.66 3.01
N THR A 80 -0.67 1.74 3.00
CA THR A 80 -0.35 0.29 3.07
C THR A 80 0.45 -0.17 1.85
N GLN A 81 0.08 0.27 0.64
CA GLN A 81 0.83 -0.05 -0.58
C GLN A 81 2.24 0.53 -0.53
N ARG A 82 2.39 1.75 -0.02
CA ARG A 82 3.70 2.42 0.09
C ARG A 82 4.60 1.72 1.10
N ALA A 83 4.03 1.24 2.20
CA ALA A 83 4.74 0.45 3.19
C ALA A 83 5.32 -0.83 2.58
N ILE A 84 4.48 -1.61 1.89
CA ILE A 84 4.89 -2.85 1.21
C ILE A 84 6.01 -2.57 0.21
N LEU A 85 5.85 -1.53 -0.60
CA LEU A 85 6.82 -1.15 -1.61
C LEU A 85 8.17 -0.70 -1.01
N ARG A 86 8.13 0.11 0.06
CA ARG A 86 9.33 0.54 0.80
C ARG A 86 10.06 -0.64 1.42
N LYS A 87 9.31 -1.60 1.97
CA LYS A 87 9.87 -2.85 2.49
C LYS A 87 10.59 -3.66 1.42
N GLU A 88 10.00 -3.80 0.24
CA GLU A 88 10.62 -4.45 -0.94
C GLU A 88 11.90 -3.71 -1.38
N MET A 89 11.94 -2.38 -1.21
CA MET A 89 13.10 -1.55 -1.52
C MET A 89 14.15 -1.48 -0.40
N GLY A 90 13.92 -2.14 0.75
CA GLY A 90 14.82 -2.17 1.90
C GLY A 90 14.65 -1.01 2.89
N ASP A 91 13.72 -0.09 2.65
CA ASP A 91 13.39 1.02 3.56
C ASP A 91 12.45 0.54 4.67
N GLN A 92 13.03 -0.09 5.71
CA GLN A 92 12.28 -0.65 6.83
C GLN A 92 11.63 0.44 7.70
N GLU A 93 12.32 1.54 7.95
CA GLU A 93 11.80 2.64 8.77
C GLU A 93 10.62 3.33 8.10
N GLY A 94 10.76 3.68 6.81
CA GLY A 94 9.68 4.26 6.03
C GLY A 94 8.50 3.30 5.86
N SER A 95 8.76 1.99 5.76
CA SER A 95 7.73 0.95 5.75
C SER A 95 6.94 0.92 7.06
N ALA A 96 7.63 0.89 8.21
CA ALA A 96 6.98 0.84 9.52
C ALA A 96 6.08 2.07 9.74
N SER A 97 6.58 3.26 9.44
CA SER A 97 5.81 4.51 9.53
C SER A 97 4.55 4.48 8.65
N ASP A 98 4.66 3.96 7.42
CA ASP A 98 3.52 3.86 6.52
C ASP A 98 2.51 2.79 6.97
N PHE A 99 2.96 1.66 7.54
CA PHE A 99 2.04 0.67 8.11
C PHE A 99 1.28 1.22 9.31
N GLU A 100 1.93 2.01 10.18
CA GLU A 100 1.25 2.69 11.28
C GLU A 100 0.16 3.65 10.75
N MET A 101 0.48 4.44 9.72
CA MET A 101 -0.49 5.34 9.10
C MET A 101 -1.64 4.57 8.42
N GLY A 102 -1.34 3.50 7.70
CA GLY A 102 -2.34 2.61 7.10
C GLY A 102 -3.28 2.01 8.17
N ALA A 103 -2.73 1.59 9.31
CA ALA A 103 -3.48 1.07 10.44
C ALA A 103 -4.37 2.14 11.08
N LYS A 104 -3.85 3.37 11.24
CA LYS A 104 -4.59 4.53 11.74
C LYS A 104 -5.82 4.86 10.89
N TYR A 105 -5.73 4.68 9.57
CA TYR A 105 -6.87 4.84 8.65
C TYR A 105 -7.73 3.56 8.49
N GLY A 106 -7.44 2.51 9.24
CA GLY A 106 -8.28 1.31 9.33
C GLY A 106 -7.97 0.22 8.31
N HIS A 107 -6.76 0.14 7.78
CA HIS A 107 -6.34 -1.01 6.96
C HIS A 107 -5.98 -2.21 7.84
N THR A 108 -6.62 -3.35 7.62
CA THR A 108 -6.47 -4.56 8.46
C THR A 108 -5.07 -5.16 8.36
N LEU A 109 -4.53 -5.30 7.14
CA LEU A 109 -3.16 -5.79 6.94
C LEU A 109 -2.13 -4.87 7.58
N ALA A 110 -2.34 -3.55 7.51
CA ALA A 110 -1.40 -2.60 8.08
C ALA A 110 -1.45 -2.64 9.60
N LYS A 111 -2.63 -2.84 10.20
CA LYS A 111 -2.77 -3.08 11.63
C LYS A 111 -1.99 -4.32 12.06
N ALA A 112 -2.13 -5.44 11.34
CA ALA A 112 -1.39 -6.66 11.64
C ALA A 112 0.13 -6.45 11.52
N ALA A 113 0.58 -5.79 10.45
CA ALA A 113 1.99 -5.47 10.23
C ALA A 113 2.55 -4.56 11.33
N ALA A 114 1.85 -3.47 11.67
CA ALA A 114 2.27 -2.54 12.72
C ALA A 114 2.34 -3.23 14.10
N THR A 115 1.41 -4.12 14.42
CA THR A 115 1.48 -4.91 15.66
C THR A 115 2.64 -5.90 15.67
N ALA A 116 2.98 -6.51 14.53
CA ALA A 116 4.13 -7.41 14.43
C ALA A 116 5.46 -6.66 14.48
N GLU A 117 5.50 -5.42 14.00
CA GLU A 117 6.70 -4.58 14.01
C GLU A 117 6.91 -3.89 15.38
N ASN A 118 5.88 -3.82 16.22
CA ASN A 118 5.96 -3.28 17.58
C ASN A 118 7.04 -4.01 18.42
N PRO A 119 8.07 -3.30 18.91
CA PRO A 119 9.16 -3.89 19.68
C PRO A 119 8.68 -4.56 20.97
N TYR A 120 7.61 -4.07 21.60
CA TYR A 120 7.02 -4.73 22.77
C TYR A 120 6.39 -6.06 22.41
N ALA A 121 5.67 -6.16 21.29
CA ALA A 121 5.08 -7.43 20.84
C ALA A 121 6.17 -8.46 20.49
N LYS A 122 7.27 -8.02 19.87
CA LYS A 122 8.44 -8.86 19.59
C LYS A 122 9.11 -9.34 20.87
N MET A 123 9.28 -8.47 21.87
CA MET A 123 9.87 -8.84 23.17
C MET A 123 8.97 -9.80 23.95
N CYS A 124 7.66 -9.53 24.05
CA CYS A 124 6.72 -10.45 24.69
C CYS A 124 6.75 -11.83 24.03
N HIS A 125 6.76 -11.89 22.69
CA HIS A 125 6.86 -13.15 21.97
C HIS A 125 8.19 -13.87 22.24
N ALA A 126 9.31 -13.15 22.24
CA ALA A 126 10.63 -13.71 22.54
C ALA A 126 10.71 -14.28 23.96
N MET A 127 10.22 -13.53 24.97
CA MET A 127 10.18 -13.96 26.37
C MET A 127 9.29 -15.18 26.59
N VAL A 128 8.09 -15.22 25.98
CA VAL A 128 7.20 -16.38 26.06
C VAL A 128 7.85 -17.60 25.41
N MET A 129 8.45 -17.44 24.23
CA MET A 129 9.16 -18.51 23.54
C MET A 129 10.39 -19.01 24.30
N GLU A 130 11.05 -18.13 25.06
CA GLU A 130 12.16 -18.51 25.96
C GLU A 130 11.68 -19.32 27.16
N SER A 131 10.59 -18.93 27.81
CA SER A 131 9.98 -19.71 28.90
C SER A 131 9.58 -21.11 28.46
N LEU A 132 8.92 -21.23 27.29
CA LEU A 132 8.48 -22.51 26.74
C LEU A 132 9.67 -23.44 26.37
N ARG A 133 10.79 -22.88 25.90
CA ARG A 133 12.02 -23.65 25.65
C ARG A 133 12.64 -24.19 26.92
N ASN A 134 12.62 -23.39 27.99
CA ASN A 134 13.16 -23.80 29.29
C ASN A 134 12.29 -24.85 29.99
N GLU A 135 10.98 -24.83 29.75
CA GLU A 135 10.03 -25.82 30.30
C GLU A 135 9.99 -27.15 29.51
N GLY A 136 10.34 -27.14 28.22
CA GLY A 136 10.41 -28.34 27.37
C GLY A 136 11.77 -29.03 27.32
N ALA A 137 12.80 -28.46 27.97
CA ALA A 137 14.12 -29.05 28.13
C ALA A 137 14.21 -29.78 29.48
N ILE A 138 13.54 -30.93 29.57
CA ILE A 138 13.69 -31.90 30.67
C ILE A 138 13.79 -33.31 30.08
#